data_AF-C4PEN1-F1
#
_entry.id   AF-C4PEN1-F1
#
_cell.length_a   1.000
_cell.length_b   1.000
_cell.length_c   1.000
_cell.angle_alpha   90.00
_cell.angle_beta   90.00
_cell.angle_gamma   90.00
#
_symmetry.space_group_name_H-M   'P 1'
#
loop_
_entity.id
_entity.type
_entity.pdbx_description
1 polymer ?
#
loop_
_entity_poly.entity_id
_entity_poly.type
_entity_poly.pdbx_seq_one_letter_code
_entity_poly.pdbx_strand_id
1 'polypeptide(L)'
;VAVTVDFKDQTGEQQTMQQNLQNICLKTGAPMEAHAATVLTPFAFSKLQEQLVLAAHYASFQMEDGFLVRHHTKLEGGRKVYWVPREGIISCSCHQFEFSGILCRHALRVLSTGNC
;
A
#
# COMPACT_ATOMS: atom_id res chain seq x y z
N VAL A 1 40.84 4.11 -35.68
CA VAL A 1 39.80 3.13 -35.29
C VAL A 1 38.74 3.91 -34.54
N ALA A 2 37.59 4.17 -35.17
CA ALA A 2 36.47 4.85 -34.53
C ALA A 2 35.55 3.77 -33.94
N VAL A 3 35.41 3.76 -32.61
CA VAL A 3 34.51 2.83 -31.92
C VAL A 3 33.11 3.42 -32.03
N THR A 4 32.31 2.88 -32.94
CA THR A 4 30.88 3.17 -33.01
C THR A 4 30.22 2.56 -31.77
N VAL A 5 29.81 3.39 -30.82
CA VAL A 5 28.94 2.98 -29.72
C VAL A 5 27.54 2.80 -30.30
N ASP A 6 27.06 1.56 -30.34
CA ASP A 6 25.76 1.17 -30.86
C ASP A 6 24.63 1.86 -30.08
N PHE A 7 23.98 2.84 -30.73
CA PHE A 7 22.82 3.58 -30.21
C PHE A 7 21.51 2.76 -30.17
N LYS A 8 21.55 1.46 -30.54
CA LYS A 8 20.34 0.63 -30.72
C LYS A 8 19.91 -0.18 -29.49
N ASP A 9 20.75 -0.29 -28.47
CA ASP A 9 20.45 -1.16 -27.31
C ASP A 9 19.58 -0.48 -26.24
N GLN A 10 19.69 0.85 -26.09
CA GLN A 10 18.93 1.59 -25.05
C GLN A 10 17.41 1.59 -25.26
N THR A 11 16.94 1.55 -26.51
CA THR A 11 15.50 1.58 -26.82
C THR A 11 14.82 0.26 -26.46
N GLY A 12 15.53 -0.87 -26.59
CA GLY A 12 15.02 -2.19 -26.25
C GLY A 12 14.90 -2.41 -24.74
N GLU A 13 15.89 -1.93 -23.98
CA GLU A 13 15.89 -1.96 -22.50
C GLU A 13 14.81 -1.04 -21.90
N GLN A 14 14.63 0.17 -22.47
CA GLN A 14 13.55 1.07 -22.07
C GLN A 14 12.18 0.48 -22.35
N GLN A 15 11.98 -0.18 -23.50
CA GLN A 15 10.73 -0.83 -23.85
C GLN A 15 10.45 -2.08 -23.00
N THR A 16 11.46 -2.88 -22.65
CA THR A 16 11.27 -4.03 -21.73
C THR A 16 11.06 -3.59 -20.28
N MET A 17 11.69 -2.51 -19.82
CA MET A 17 11.33 -1.89 -18.54
C MET A 17 9.90 -1.35 -18.55
N GLN A 18 9.47 -0.67 -19.61
CA GLN A 18 8.10 -0.17 -19.77
C GLN A 18 7.07 -1.30 -19.87
N GLN A 19 7.39 -2.40 -20.55
CA GLN A 19 6.47 -3.55 -20.68
C GLN A 19 6.35 -4.35 -19.36
N ASN A 20 7.43 -4.46 -18.58
CA ASN A 20 7.34 -5.05 -17.22
C ASN A 20 6.52 -4.17 -16.25
N LEU A 21 6.50 -2.86 -16.46
CA LEU A 21 5.62 -1.91 -15.74
C LEU A 21 4.14 -2.05 -16.11
N GLN A 22 3.82 -2.60 -17.28
CA GLN A 22 2.45 -2.59 -17.84
C GLN A 22 1.54 -3.73 -17.36
N ASN A 23 2.06 -4.68 -16.56
CA ASN A 23 1.24 -5.78 -16.02
C ASN A 23 1.02 -5.65 -14.51
N ILE A 24 0.59 -4.45 -14.07
CA ILE A 24 0.18 -4.24 -12.68
C ILE A 24 -1.19 -4.91 -12.48
N CYS A 25 -1.17 -6.12 -11.93
CA CYS A 25 -2.36 -6.84 -11.53
C CYS A 25 -2.83 -6.35 -10.15
N LEU A 26 -4.08 -5.85 -10.08
CA LEU A 26 -4.74 -5.52 -8.82
C LEU A 26 -5.15 -6.81 -8.09
N LYS A 27 -4.81 -6.92 -6.81
CA LYS A 27 -5.14 -8.08 -5.96
C LYS A 27 -6.38 -7.86 -5.12
N THR A 28 -6.86 -6.63 -5.01
CA THR A 28 -8.08 -6.27 -4.29
C THR A 28 -8.98 -5.41 -5.18
N GLY A 29 -10.22 -5.18 -4.74
CA GLY A 29 -11.14 -4.23 -5.37
C GLY A 29 -11.08 -2.82 -4.75
N ALA A 30 -10.06 -2.51 -3.93
CA ALA A 30 -10.01 -1.27 -3.19
C ALA A 30 -9.69 -0.06 -4.11
N PRO A 31 -10.46 1.04 -4.08
CA PRO A 31 -10.17 2.23 -4.87
C PRO A 31 -8.76 2.79 -4.62
N MET A 32 -8.28 2.70 -3.39
CA MET A 32 -6.92 3.10 -3.00
C MET A 32 -5.85 2.29 -3.75
N GLU A 33 -6.09 1.01 -4.02
CA GLU A 33 -5.14 0.18 -4.75
C GLU A 33 -4.98 0.64 -6.19
N ALA A 34 -6.10 0.85 -6.89
CA ALA A 34 -6.10 1.35 -8.26
C ALA A 34 -5.42 2.71 -8.36
N HIS A 35 -5.67 3.61 -7.41
CA HIS A 35 -4.98 4.89 -7.36
C HIS A 35 -3.47 4.73 -7.10
N ALA A 36 -3.08 3.91 -6.12
CA ALA A 36 -1.68 3.69 -5.77
C ALA A 36 -0.86 3.09 -6.92
N ALA A 37 -1.46 2.25 -7.77
CA ALA A 37 -0.82 1.71 -8.98
C ALA A 37 -0.36 2.79 -9.96
N THR A 38 -1.00 3.96 -9.95
CA THR A 38 -0.67 5.09 -10.85
C THR A 38 0.36 6.06 -10.27
N VAL A 39 0.61 6.01 -8.95
CA VAL A 39 1.42 6.99 -8.24
C VAL A 39 2.72 6.38 -7.69
N LEU A 40 2.68 5.12 -7.26
CA LEU A 40 3.82 4.46 -6.62
C LEU A 40 4.73 3.77 -7.63
N THR A 41 6.02 3.64 -7.26
CA THR A 41 6.93 2.74 -7.97
C THR A 41 6.47 1.28 -7.82
N PRO A 42 6.81 0.37 -8.75
CA PRO A 42 6.37 -1.03 -8.67
C PRO A 42 6.71 -1.72 -7.35
N PHE A 43 7.89 -1.42 -6.79
CA PHE A 43 8.30 -1.97 -5.50
C PHE A 43 7.38 -1.48 -4.36
N ALA A 44 7.16 -0.17 -4.27
CA ALA A 44 6.31 0.40 -3.22
C ALA A 44 4.85 -0.03 -3.39
N PHE A 45 4.35 -0.09 -4.63
CA PHE A 45 3.02 -0.60 -4.94
C PHE A 45 2.84 -2.05 -4.48
N SER A 46 3.79 -2.93 -4.81
CA SER A 46 3.76 -4.34 -4.38
C SER A 46 3.69 -4.47 -2.86
N LYS A 47 4.47 -3.66 -2.13
CA LYS A 47 4.44 -3.65 -0.65
C LYS A 47 3.15 -3.11 -0.07
N LEU A 48 2.57 -2.07 -0.65
CA LEU A 48 1.26 -1.58 -0.24
C LEU A 48 0.18 -2.65 -0.50
N GLN A 49 0.22 -3.27 -1.66
CA GLN A 49 -0.73 -4.31 -2.07
C GLN A 49 -0.68 -5.53 -1.13
N GLU A 50 0.51 -5.97 -0.71
CA GLU A 50 0.66 -7.00 0.33
C GLU A 50 -0.07 -6.60 1.63
N GLN A 51 0.06 -5.34 2.07
CA GLN A 51 -0.63 -4.86 3.27
C GLN A 51 -2.15 -4.75 3.09
N LEU A 52 -2.63 -4.35 1.90
CA LEU A 52 -4.06 -4.29 1.57
C LEU A 52 -4.70 -5.68 1.62
N VAL A 53 -4.07 -6.69 1.02
CA VAL A 53 -4.57 -8.07 1.06
C VAL A 53 -4.67 -8.55 2.51
N LEU A 54 -3.63 -8.31 3.32
CA LEU A 54 -3.63 -8.70 4.73
C LEU A 54 -4.68 -7.95 5.56
N ALA A 55 -5.01 -6.71 5.19
CA ALA A 55 -6.00 -5.89 5.89
C ALA A 55 -7.41 -6.51 5.85
N ALA A 56 -7.73 -7.32 4.82
CA ALA A 56 -9.02 -7.99 4.71
C ALA A 56 -9.31 -8.99 5.86
N HIS A 57 -8.27 -9.46 6.55
CA HIS A 57 -8.39 -10.36 7.69
C HIS A 57 -8.53 -9.65 9.04
N TYR A 58 -8.66 -8.32 9.03
CA TYR A 58 -8.78 -7.51 10.24
C TYR A 58 -10.11 -6.77 10.26
N ALA A 59 -10.66 -6.61 11.46
CA ALA A 59 -11.80 -5.75 11.76
C ALA A 59 -11.31 -4.50 12.48
N SER A 60 -12.01 -3.39 12.25
CA SER A 60 -11.83 -2.13 12.97
C SER A 60 -13.02 -1.89 13.90
N PHE A 61 -12.75 -1.46 15.12
CA PHE A 61 -13.73 -1.13 16.13
C PHE A 61 -13.50 0.32 16.55
N GLN A 62 -14.52 1.16 16.46
CA GLN A 62 -14.39 2.57 16.83
C GLN A 62 -14.24 2.73 18.35
N MET A 63 -13.37 3.65 18.75
CA MET A 63 -13.08 4.06 20.13
C MET A 63 -13.23 5.59 20.22
N GLU A 64 -13.14 6.16 21.44
CA GLU A 64 -13.17 7.62 21.64
C GLU A 64 -12.10 8.34 20.80
N ASP A 65 -10.85 7.86 20.84
CA ASP A 65 -9.70 8.49 20.18
C ASP A 65 -9.20 7.73 18.93
N GLY A 66 -10.10 7.09 18.18
CA GLY A 66 -9.75 6.42 16.92
C GLY A 66 -10.30 5.00 16.83
N PHE A 67 -9.46 4.03 16.50
CA PHE A 67 -9.88 2.66 16.22
C PHE A 67 -8.97 1.62 16.87
N LEU A 68 -9.58 0.55 17.38
CA LEU A 68 -8.88 -0.71 17.65
C LEU A 68 -9.00 -1.61 16.43
N VAL A 69 -7.87 -2.04 15.87
CA VAL A 69 -7.84 -2.94 14.73
C VAL A 69 -7.31 -4.29 15.15
N ARG A 70 -8.08 -5.36 14.89
CA ARG A 70 -7.78 -6.72 15.35
C ARG A 70 -8.03 -7.75 14.26
N HIS A 71 -7.19 -8.77 14.22
CA HIS A 71 -7.38 -9.91 13.32
C HIS A 71 -8.66 -10.67 13.68
N HIS A 72 -9.42 -11.12 12.67
CA HIS A 72 -10.73 -11.77 12.87
C HIS A 72 -10.70 -13.02 13.76
N THR A 73 -9.58 -13.74 13.77
CA THR A 73 -9.43 -14.97 14.57
C THR A 73 -8.92 -14.74 15.99
N LYS A 74 -8.58 -13.50 16.37
CA LYS A 74 -8.05 -13.19 17.70
C LYS A 74 -9.12 -12.49 18.54
N LEU A 75 -9.33 -12.98 19.75
CA LEU A 75 -10.22 -12.36 20.74
C LEU A 75 -9.54 -11.19 21.47
N GLU A 76 -8.23 -11.32 21.72
CA GLU A 76 -7.44 -10.33 22.45
C GLU A 76 -6.32 -9.70 21.61
N GLY A 77 -5.85 -8.53 22.07
CA GLY A 77 -4.83 -7.73 21.40
C GLY A 77 -5.37 -6.85 20.28
N GLY A 78 -4.47 -6.45 19.38
CA GLY A 78 -4.76 -5.53 18.27
C GLY A 78 -3.80 -4.35 18.22
N ARG A 79 -4.06 -3.40 17.32
CA ARG A 79 -3.31 -2.15 17.20
C ARG A 79 -4.26 -0.97 17.27
N LYS A 80 -3.84 0.09 17.95
CA LYS A 80 -4.56 1.35 17.99
C LYS A 80 -4.21 2.14 16.74
N VAL A 81 -5.23 2.66 16.06
CA VAL A 81 -5.09 3.50 14.88
C VAL A 81 -5.78 4.82 15.18
N TYR A 82 -5.00 5.90 15.19
CA TYR A 82 -5.50 7.26 15.30
C TYR A 82 -5.83 7.77 13.90
N TRP A 83 -7.00 8.39 13.74
CA TRP A 83 -7.45 8.92 12.45
C TRP A 83 -8.15 10.27 12.63
N VAL A 84 -7.61 11.31 12.01
CA VAL A 84 -8.17 12.67 11.98
C VAL A 84 -8.49 13.03 10.53
N PRO A 85 -9.71 12.73 10.05
CA PRO A 85 -10.06 12.95 8.64
C PRO A 85 -9.90 14.40 8.19
N ARG A 86 -10.22 15.36 9.06
CA ARG A 86 -10.14 16.81 8.75
C ARG A 86 -8.71 17.29 8.47
N GLU A 87 -7.71 16.63 9.07
CA GLU A 87 -6.30 16.96 8.92
C GLU A 87 -5.58 15.98 7.98
N GLY A 88 -6.26 14.92 7.54
CA GLY A 88 -5.67 13.84 6.75
C GLY A 88 -4.61 13.03 7.51
N ILE A 89 -4.61 13.05 8.85
CA ILE A 89 -3.58 12.41 9.68
C ILE A 89 -4.05 11.02 10.09
N ILE A 90 -3.28 10.00 9.72
CA ILE A 90 -3.42 8.63 10.22
C ILE A 90 -2.12 8.18 10.89
N SER A 91 -2.24 7.54 12.05
CA SER A 91 -1.11 6.90 12.73
C SER A 91 -1.52 5.56 13.33
N CYS A 92 -0.61 4.61 13.40
CA CYS A 92 -0.84 3.29 13.97
C CYS A 92 0.24 2.94 14.98
N SER A 93 -0.17 2.37 16.11
CA SER A 93 0.74 1.94 17.19
C SER A 93 1.68 0.78 16.82
N CYS A 94 1.67 0.32 15.57
CA CYS A 94 2.66 -0.65 15.07
C CYS A 94 3.87 0.01 14.42
N HIS A 95 3.86 1.34 14.20
CA HIS A 95 4.98 2.13 13.67
C HIS A 95 5.61 1.63 12.35
N GLN A 96 4.84 0.90 11.55
CA GLN A 96 5.35 0.29 10.32
C GLN A 96 5.68 1.33 9.26
N PHE A 97 4.92 2.43 9.22
CA PHE A 97 5.14 3.48 8.23
C PHE A 97 6.45 4.22 8.51
N GLU A 98 6.74 4.49 9.78
CA GLU A 98 7.96 5.14 10.25
C GLU A 98 9.20 4.29 9.98
N PHE A 99 9.05 2.97 9.94
CA PHE A 99 10.14 2.04 9.66
C PHE A 99 10.32 1.76 8.15
N SER A 100 9.25 1.47 7.42
CA SER A 100 9.33 1.01 6.02
C SER A 100 8.77 1.98 4.97
N GLY A 101 8.17 3.10 5.38
CA GLY A 101 7.50 4.04 4.48
C GLY A 101 6.20 3.52 3.83
N ILE A 102 5.69 2.36 4.27
CA ILE A 102 4.48 1.74 3.72
C ILE A 102 3.41 1.67 4.81
N LEU A 103 2.19 2.11 4.50
CA LEU A 103 1.07 2.03 5.43
C LEU A 103 0.82 0.57 5.84
N CYS A 104 0.69 0.33 7.14
CA CYS A 104 0.36 -1.00 7.63
C CYS A 104 -1.07 -1.41 7.29
N ARG A 105 -1.29 -2.72 7.24
CA ARG A 105 -2.64 -3.32 7.16
C ARG A 105 -3.65 -2.78 8.17
N HIS A 106 -3.21 -2.33 9.36
CA HIS A 106 -4.13 -1.79 10.37
C HIS A 106 -4.68 -0.42 9.96
N ALA A 107 -3.79 0.49 9.54
CA ALA A 107 -4.18 1.80 9.03
C ALA A 107 -5.03 1.65 7.77
N LEU A 108 -4.61 0.79 6.85
CA LEU A 108 -5.36 0.49 5.63
C LEU A 108 -6.73 -0.09 5.93
N ARG A 109 -6.88 -0.96 6.95
CA ARG A 109 -8.20 -1.48 7.32
C ARG A 109 -9.15 -0.36 7.73
N VAL A 110 -8.68 0.62 8.51
CA VAL A 110 -9.49 1.79 8.89
C VAL A 110 -9.88 2.60 7.66
N LEU A 111 -8.93 2.92 6.78
CA LEU A 111 -9.18 3.71 5.57
C LEU A 111 -10.12 3.00 4.58
N SER A 112 -10.09 1.67 4.52
CA SER A 112 -10.98 0.88 3.69
C SER A 112 -12.39 0.71 4.28
N THR A 113 -12.58 0.94 5.58
CA THR A 113 -13.91 0.83 6.24
C THR A 113 -14.69 2.14 6.16
N GLY A 114 -14.02 3.28 5.96
CA GLY A 114 -14.68 4.59 5.83
C GLY A 114 -15.07 5.00 4.40
N ASN A 115 -14.84 4.14 3.40
CA ASN A 115 -15.05 4.42 1.98
C ASN A 115 -16.10 3.49 1.33
N CYS A 116 -17.01 2.94 2.13
CA CYS A 116 -18.19 2.19 1.68
C CYS A 116 -19.47 2.91 2.06
#